data_AF-A0A0E3NZ38-F1
#
_entry.id   AF-A0A0E3NZ38-F1
#
_cell.length_a   1.000
_cell.length_b   1.000
_cell.length_c   1.000
_cell.angle_alpha   90.00
_cell.angle_beta   90.00
_cell.angle_gamma   90.00
#
_symmetry.space_group_name_H-M   'P 1'
#
loop_
_entity.id
_entity.type
_entity.pdbx_description
1 polymer ?
#
loop_
_entity_poly.entity_id
_entity_poly.type
_entity_poly.pdbx_seq_one_letter_code
_entity_poly.pdbx_strand_id
1 'polypeptide(L)'
;MLKQRFVLDTTALTDLQTREVMGYAALCEGMKAILDLIAEARLQFGISCYVPYPSVYKEMHEFASRNGCDREVMAKIDTWLVKKSPDRYQVDVTSQIFHEYVAYMRERINRGMGVAEDAIWEAATECLFMENPQTKKKEYKEEVEREVIGGIIGKFRNKYRAALRYGILDSAPDIDVLILAKELDAAVVASDYGIEKWAEQLGVRFVPANTFPMMIREYLRHGPESGKGAGLENETSKQE
;
A
#
# COMPACT_ATOMS: atom_id res chain seq x y z
N MET A 1 -23.49 11.80 16.10
CA MET A 1 -22.48 10.74 16.26
C MET A 1 -21.49 10.87 15.12
N LEU A 2 -20.19 11.08 15.39
CA LEU A 2 -19.17 11.12 14.34
C LEU A 2 -19.12 9.74 13.68
N LYS A 3 -19.42 9.68 12.37
CA LYS A 3 -19.37 8.42 11.61
C LYS A 3 -17.91 8.08 11.37
N GLN A 4 -17.47 6.91 11.83
CA GLN A 4 -16.12 6.44 11.54
C GLN A 4 -16.03 6.04 10.07
N ARG A 5 -15.01 6.57 9.39
CA ARG A 5 -14.75 6.30 7.98
C ARG A 5 -13.35 5.72 7.83
N PHE A 6 -13.23 4.78 6.91
CA PHE A 6 -11.97 4.16 6.53
C PHE A 6 -11.80 4.23 5.02
N VAL A 7 -10.60 4.47 4.53
CA VAL A 7 -10.23 4.30 3.13
C VAL A 7 -9.30 3.11 3.05
N LEU A 8 -9.69 2.11 2.26
CA LEU A 8 -8.96 0.86 2.13
C LEU A 8 -8.04 0.92 0.91
N ASP A 9 -6.78 0.56 1.10
CA ASP A 9 -5.87 0.16 0.02
C ASP A 9 -6.14 -1.31 -0.39
N THR A 10 -5.67 -1.72 -1.57
CA THR A 10 -5.77 -3.10 -2.08
C THR A 10 -5.29 -4.11 -1.03
N THR A 11 -4.20 -3.80 -0.32
CA THR A 11 -3.63 -4.67 0.73
C THR A 11 -4.58 -4.95 1.89
N ALA A 12 -5.56 -4.07 2.17
CA ALA A 12 -6.52 -4.27 3.26
C ALA A 12 -7.35 -5.57 3.13
N LEU A 13 -7.50 -6.10 1.90
CA LEU A 13 -8.18 -7.37 1.66
C LEU A 13 -7.24 -8.49 1.19
N THR A 14 -6.08 -8.16 0.63
CA THR A 14 -5.22 -9.11 -0.08
C THR A 14 -3.97 -9.51 0.70
N ASP A 15 -3.68 -8.81 1.79
CA ASP A 15 -2.49 -9.01 2.61
C ASP A 15 -2.43 -10.40 3.26
N LEU A 16 -1.30 -11.08 3.08
CA LEU A 16 -1.06 -12.43 3.58
C LEU A 16 -1.07 -12.48 5.11
N GLN A 17 -0.41 -11.51 5.77
CA GLN A 17 -0.30 -11.50 7.23
C GLN A 17 -1.67 -11.31 7.88
N THR A 18 -2.50 -10.44 7.31
CA THR A 18 -3.88 -10.21 7.74
C THR A 18 -4.67 -11.50 7.69
N ARG A 19 -4.57 -12.24 6.58
CA ARG A 19 -5.22 -13.54 6.42
C ARG A 19 -4.75 -14.57 7.46
N GLU A 20 -3.43 -14.65 7.68
CA GLU A 20 -2.83 -15.56 8.66
C GLU A 20 -3.26 -15.23 10.10
N VAL A 21 -3.26 -13.95 10.47
CA VAL A 21 -3.72 -13.46 11.79
C VAL A 21 -5.21 -13.77 12.00
N MET A 22 -6.01 -13.76 10.93
CA MET A 22 -7.41 -14.15 10.99
C MET A 22 -7.64 -15.67 11.03
N GLY A 23 -6.60 -16.48 10.82
CA GLY A 23 -6.65 -17.94 10.88
C GLY A 23 -7.20 -18.62 9.62
N TYR A 24 -7.18 -17.94 8.47
CA TYR A 24 -7.67 -18.50 7.21
C TYR A 24 -6.54 -19.03 6.34
N ALA A 25 -6.69 -20.25 5.82
CA ALA A 25 -5.72 -20.83 4.88
C ALA A 25 -5.98 -20.35 3.43
N ALA A 26 -7.25 -20.27 3.03
CA ALA A 26 -7.65 -19.86 1.69
C ALA A 26 -7.81 -18.34 1.58
N LEU A 27 -7.32 -17.75 0.49
CA LEU A 27 -7.42 -16.31 0.23
C LEU A 27 -8.87 -15.81 0.20
N CYS A 28 -9.71 -16.48 -0.58
CA CYS A 28 -11.09 -16.04 -0.79
C CYS A 28 -11.93 -16.13 0.48
N GLU A 29 -11.66 -17.13 1.35
CA GLU A 29 -12.28 -17.22 2.67
C GLU A 29 -11.87 -16.04 3.56
N GLY A 30 -10.58 -15.69 3.56
CA GLY A 30 -10.09 -14.51 4.29
C GLY A 30 -10.73 -13.21 3.79
N MET A 31 -10.76 -12.98 2.48
CA MET A 31 -11.43 -11.81 1.88
C MET A 31 -12.91 -11.75 2.26
N LYS A 32 -13.61 -12.88 2.17
CA LYS A 32 -15.02 -13.00 2.54
C LYS A 32 -15.24 -12.63 4.01
N ALA A 33 -14.43 -13.16 4.91
CA ALA A 33 -14.52 -12.88 6.34
C ALA A 33 -14.29 -11.40 6.66
N ILE A 34 -13.32 -10.73 6.02
CA ILE A 34 -13.09 -9.29 6.21
C ILE A 34 -14.30 -8.49 5.73
N LEU A 35 -14.85 -8.83 4.56
CA LEU A 35 -16.02 -8.15 4.00
C LEU A 35 -17.28 -8.37 4.86
N ASP A 36 -17.44 -9.54 5.46
CA ASP A 36 -18.53 -9.83 6.41
C ASP A 36 -18.39 -8.98 7.69
N LEU A 37 -17.18 -8.82 8.23
CA LEU A 37 -16.92 -7.91 9.35
C LEU A 37 -17.27 -6.46 9.00
N ILE A 38 -16.91 -5.99 7.79
CA ILE A 38 -17.25 -4.64 7.32
C ILE A 38 -18.78 -4.49 7.20
N ALA A 39 -19.47 -5.51 6.71
CA ALA A 39 -20.92 -5.51 6.59
C ALA A 39 -21.61 -5.34 7.95
N GLU A 40 -21.22 -6.15 8.93
CA GLU A 40 -21.75 -6.09 10.29
C GLU A 40 -21.44 -4.75 10.96
N ALA A 41 -20.20 -4.27 10.84
CA ALA A 41 -19.76 -2.99 11.40
C ALA A 41 -20.53 -1.81 10.81
N ARG A 42 -20.83 -1.85 9.51
CA ARG A 42 -21.64 -0.84 8.83
C ARG A 42 -23.06 -0.82 9.35
N LEU A 43 -23.68 -1.99 9.51
CA LEU A 43 -25.07 -2.11 9.96
C LEU A 43 -25.25 -1.72 11.44
N GLN A 44 -24.31 -2.10 12.31
CA GLN A 44 -24.40 -1.85 13.75
C GLN A 44 -23.88 -0.48 14.18
N PHE A 45 -22.76 -0.02 13.60
CA PHE A 45 -22.06 1.20 14.06
C PHE A 45 -22.04 2.33 13.03
N GLY A 46 -22.56 2.09 11.81
CA GLY A 46 -22.50 3.06 10.74
C GLY A 46 -21.08 3.33 10.23
N ILE A 47 -20.17 2.36 10.41
CA ILE A 47 -18.81 2.42 9.87
C ILE A 47 -18.87 2.33 8.34
N SER A 48 -18.20 3.26 7.65
CA SER A 48 -18.13 3.26 6.19
C SER A 48 -16.70 3.01 5.72
N CYS A 49 -16.52 1.97 4.90
CA CYS A 49 -15.26 1.70 4.21
C CYS A 49 -15.36 2.18 2.76
N TYR A 50 -14.42 3.01 2.34
CA TYR A 50 -14.31 3.60 1.02
C TYR A 50 -13.14 2.99 0.27
N VAL A 51 -13.24 2.94 -1.05
CA VAL A 51 -12.15 2.57 -1.95
C VAL A 51 -12.02 3.60 -3.07
N PRO A 52 -10.79 4.03 -3.39
CA PRO A 52 -10.55 4.87 -4.56
C PRO A 52 -11.05 4.22 -5.84
N TYR A 53 -11.89 4.95 -6.57
CA TYR A 53 -12.39 4.54 -7.87
C TYR A 53 -11.73 5.35 -8.99
N PRO A 54 -11.31 4.74 -10.12
CA PRO A 54 -11.39 3.30 -10.42
C PRO A 54 -10.20 2.47 -9.95
N SER A 55 -9.11 3.09 -9.48
CA SER A 55 -7.80 2.48 -9.27
C SER A 55 -7.82 1.27 -8.32
N VAL A 56 -7.84 1.53 -7.01
CA VAL A 56 -7.80 0.50 -5.96
C VAL A 56 -8.96 -0.49 -6.09
N TYR A 57 -10.15 0.01 -6.43
CA TYR A 57 -11.31 -0.84 -6.68
C TYR A 57 -11.04 -1.89 -7.79
N LYS A 58 -10.45 -1.48 -8.92
CA LYS A 58 -10.13 -2.37 -10.03
C LYS A 58 -9.06 -3.39 -9.62
N GLU A 59 -8.05 -2.97 -8.88
CA GLU A 59 -7.02 -3.87 -8.35
C GLU A 59 -7.61 -4.96 -7.46
N MET A 60 -8.46 -4.59 -6.50
CA MET A 60 -9.14 -5.56 -5.62
C MET A 60 -10.01 -6.55 -6.42
N HIS A 61 -10.80 -6.05 -7.37
CA HIS A 61 -11.68 -6.90 -8.18
C HIS A 61 -10.89 -7.83 -9.10
N GLU A 62 -9.83 -7.34 -9.73
CA GLU A 62 -8.95 -8.16 -10.57
C GLU A 62 -8.18 -9.19 -9.74
N PHE A 63 -7.71 -8.81 -8.55
CA PHE A 63 -7.02 -9.71 -7.64
C PHE A 63 -7.92 -10.87 -7.21
N ALA A 64 -9.15 -10.59 -6.78
CA ALA A 64 -10.12 -11.61 -6.43
C ALA A 64 -10.44 -12.53 -7.63
N SER A 65 -10.54 -11.97 -8.85
CA SER A 65 -10.88 -12.73 -10.06
C SER A 65 -9.75 -13.67 -10.46
N ARG A 66 -8.51 -13.17 -10.45
CA ARG A 66 -7.32 -13.94 -10.83
C ARG A 66 -7.04 -15.09 -9.85
N ASN A 67 -7.43 -14.94 -8.59
CA ASN A 67 -7.28 -15.98 -7.57
C ASN A 67 -8.50 -16.91 -7.45
N GLY A 68 -9.47 -16.83 -8.36
CA GLY A 68 -10.59 -17.76 -8.44
C GLY A 68 -11.63 -17.60 -7.33
N CYS A 69 -11.76 -16.41 -6.75
CA CYS A 69 -12.81 -16.14 -5.77
C CYS A 69 -14.20 -16.18 -6.43
N ASP A 70 -15.19 -16.66 -5.68
CA ASP A 70 -16.54 -16.80 -6.16
C ASP A 70 -17.24 -15.45 -6.42
N ARG A 71 -18.43 -15.52 -7.03
CA ARG A 71 -19.26 -14.34 -7.27
C ARG A 71 -19.77 -13.68 -5.98
N GLU A 72 -19.77 -14.40 -4.87
CA GLU A 72 -20.22 -13.87 -3.58
C GLU A 72 -19.23 -12.82 -3.07
N VAL A 73 -17.93 -13.10 -3.14
CA VAL A 73 -16.86 -12.15 -2.77
C VAL A 73 -16.97 -10.88 -3.61
N MET A 74 -17.17 -11.01 -4.92
CA MET A 74 -17.34 -9.86 -5.83
C MET A 74 -18.55 -9.00 -5.45
N ALA A 75 -19.70 -9.64 -5.21
CA ALA A 75 -20.91 -8.94 -4.78
C ALA A 75 -20.70 -8.22 -3.45
N LYS A 76 -19.96 -8.82 -2.51
CA LYS A 76 -19.61 -8.19 -1.23
C LYS A 76 -18.70 -6.97 -1.41
N ILE A 77 -17.68 -7.05 -2.26
CA ILE A 77 -16.82 -5.90 -2.61
C ILE A 77 -17.68 -4.74 -3.14
N ASP A 78 -18.57 -5.02 -4.09
CA ASP A 78 -19.44 -4.00 -4.69
C ASP A 78 -20.46 -3.38 -3.73
N THR A 79 -20.93 -4.17 -2.76
CA THR A 79 -22.00 -3.76 -1.84
C THR A 79 -21.45 -3.01 -0.63
N TRP A 80 -20.39 -3.53 -0.03
CA TRP A 80 -19.93 -3.07 1.28
C TRP A 80 -18.88 -1.96 1.18
N LEU A 81 -18.12 -1.92 0.08
CA LEU A 81 -17.12 -0.88 -0.16
C LEU A 81 -17.73 0.27 -0.97
N VAL A 82 -17.62 1.49 -0.43
CA VAL A 82 -18.12 2.69 -1.10
C VAL A 82 -17.08 3.17 -2.11
N LYS A 83 -17.39 3.01 -3.40
CA LYS A 83 -16.59 3.54 -4.51
C LYS A 83 -16.68 5.06 -4.52
N LYS A 84 -15.54 5.75 -4.35
CA LYS A 84 -15.45 7.21 -4.47
C LYS A 84 -14.10 7.60 -5.06
N SER A 85 -14.12 8.47 -6.05
CA SER A 85 -12.88 9.11 -6.53
C SER A 85 -12.51 10.26 -5.59
N PRO A 86 -11.22 10.43 -5.26
CA PRO A 86 -10.75 11.56 -4.46
C PRO A 86 -10.96 12.89 -5.19
N ASP A 87 -11.25 13.95 -4.44
CA ASP A 87 -11.14 15.31 -4.95
C ASP A 87 -9.67 15.70 -5.10
N ARG A 88 -9.15 15.61 -6.33
CA ARG A 88 -7.77 15.95 -6.66
C ARG A 88 -7.52 17.46 -6.81
N TYR A 89 -8.56 18.29 -6.65
CA TYR A 89 -8.49 19.73 -6.95
C TYR A 89 -8.61 20.60 -5.70
N GLN A 90 -9.46 20.22 -4.74
CA GLN A 90 -9.79 21.08 -3.59
C GLN A 90 -9.26 20.58 -2.24
N VAL A 91 -8.48 19.51 -2.21
CA VAL A 91 -7.91 18.99 -0.95
C VAL A 91 -6.66 19.78 -0.56
N ASP A 92 -6.71 20.42 0.60
CA ASP A 92 -5.56 21.10 1.20
C ASP A 92 -4.56 20.08 1.76
N VAL A 93 -3.32 20.15 1.26
CA VAL A 93 -2.23 19.23 1.59
C VAL A 93 -1.02 19.99 2.12
N THR A 94 -0.37 19.46 3.15
CA THR A 94 0.84 20.05 3.75
C THR A 94 1.99 20.13 2.74
N SER A 95 2.70 21.26 2.65
CA SER A 95 3.81 21.44 1.70
C SER A 95 5.00 20.50 1.92
N GLN A 96 5.22 20.05 3.16
CA GLN A 96 6.23 19.05 3.52
C GLN A 96 6.13 17.79 2.67
N ILE A 97 4.92 17.43 2.25
CA ILE A 97 4.69 16.24 1.45
C ILE A 97 5.36 16.37 0.09
N PHE A 98 5.28 17.52 -0.55
CA PHE A 98 5.98 17.75 -1.81
C PHE A 98 7.51 17.69 -1.63
N HIS A 99 8.03 18.12 -0.47
CA HIS A 99 9.47 18.04 -0.18
C HIS A 99 9.95 16.59 -0.01
N GLU A 100 9.22 15.78 0.76
CA GLU A 100 9.56 14.36 0.97
C GLU A 100 9.43 13.57 -0.33
N TYR A 101 8.42 13.89 -1.14
CA TYR A 101 8.16 13.24 -2.41
C TYR A 101 9.34 13.47 -3.36
N VAL A 102 9.78 14.72 -3.49
CA VAL A 102 10.94 15.09 -4.31
C VAL A 102 12.21 14.40 -3.80
N ALA A 103 12.39 14.29 -2.49
CA ALA A 103 13.56 13.64 -1.90
C ALA A 103 13.58 12.13 -2.18
N TYR A 104 12.47 11.43 -1.93
CA TYR A 104 12.33 9.99 -2.14
C TYR A 104 12.51 9.61 -3.63
N MET A 105 11.90 10.39 -4.52
CA MET A 105 12.05 10.20 -5.96
C MET A 105 13.48 10.41 -6.43
N ARG A 106 14.16 11.44 -5.92
CA ARG A 106 15.57 11.66 -6.21
C ARG A 106 16.41 10.46 -5.79
N GLU A 107 16.10 9.86 -4.65
CA GLU A 107 16.78 8.66 -4.17
C GLU A 107 16.53 7.45 -5.08
N ARG A 108 15.28 7.14 -5.43
CA ARG A 108 14.94 6.03 -6.35
C ARG A 108 15.59 6.17 -7.72
N ILE A 109 15.54 7.37 -8.31
CA ILE A 109 16.19 7.67 -9.59
C ILE A 109 17.71 7.41 -9.47
N ASN A 110 18.34 7.82 -8.37
CA ASN A 110 19.76 7.59 -8.18
C ASN A 110 20.09 6.09 -7.99
N ARG A 111 19.24 5.32 -7.29
CA ARG A 111 19.43 3.85 -7.16
C ARG A 111 19.29 3.14 -8.50
N GLY A 112 18.27 3.47 -9.30
CA GLY A 112 18.07 2.91 -10.63
C GLY A 112 19.22 3.21 -11.59
N MET A 113 19.80 4.41 -11.49
CA MET A 113 21.01 4.79 -12.22
C MET A 113 22.21 3.91 -11.82
N GLY A 114 22.37 3.60 -10.52
CA GLY A 114 23.44 2.73 -10.02
C GLY A 114 23.38 1.32 -10.62
N VAL A 115 22.19 0.69 -10.61
CA VAL A 115 22.01 -0.65 -11.20
C VAL A 115 22.37 -0.68 -12.68
N ALA A 116 22.00 0.36 -13.44
CA ALA A 116 22.34 0.46 -14.84
C ALA A 116 23.85 0.69 -15.06
N GLU A 117 24.52 1.44 -14.18
CA GLU A 117 25.97 1.60 -14.22
C GLU A 117 26.71 0.29 -13.94
N ASP A 118 26.27 -0.47 -12.94
CA ASP A 118 26.86 -1.75 -12.58
C ASP A 118 26.79 -2.72 -13.76
N ALA A 119 25.65 -2.80 -14.45
CA ALA A 119 25.51 -3.62 -15.66
C ALA A 119 26.43 -3.15 -16.81
N ILE A 120 26.63 -1.84 -16.98
CA ILE A 120 27.58 -1.30 -17.97
C ILE A 120 29.01 -1.68 -17.61
N TRP A 121 29.38 -1.59 -16.34
CA TRP A 121 30.70 -2.00 -15.84
C TRP A 121 30.95 -3.49 -16.05
N GLU A 122 30.00 -4.33 -15.68
CA GLU A 122 30.08 -5.79 -15.86
C GLU A 122 30.26 -6.15 -17.34
N ALA A 123 29.40 -5.61 -18.22
CA ALA A 123 29.48 -5.89 -19.65
C ALA A 123 30.80 -5.42 -20.28
N ALA A 124 31.28 -4.23 -19.91
CA ALA A 124 32.53 -3.70 -20.44
C ALA A 124 33.74 -4.51 -19.94
N THR A 125 33.70 -4.94 -18.68
CA THR A 125 34.74 -5.78 -18.07
C THR A 125 34.81 -7.15 -18.74
N GLU A 126 33.66 -7.81 -18.96
CA GLU A 126 33.59 -9.11 -19.65
C GLU A 126 34.10 -9.03 -21.09
N CYS A 127 33.71 -8.00 -21.86
CA CYS A 127 34.21 -7.80 -23.22
C CYS A 127 35.74 -7.63 -23.28
N LEU A 128 36.33 -6.87 -22.35
CA LEU A 128 37.79 -6.70 -22.26
C LEU A 128 38.51 -8.02 -21.96
N PHE A 129 37.89 -8.93 -21.19
CA PHE A 129 38.45 -10.24 -20.89
C PHE A 129 38.39 -11.22 -22.07
N MET A 130 37.44 -11.07 -22.99
CA MET A 130 37.30 -11.94 -24.17
C MET A 130 38.39 -11.70 -25.23
N GLU A 131 38.86 -10.45 -25.40
CA GLU A 131 39.85 -10.11 -26.45
C GLU A 131 41.31 -10.45 -26.08
N ASN A 132 41.65 -10.64 -24.78
CA ASN A 132 43.03 -10.92 -24.35
C ASN A 132 43.12 -11.88 -23.14
N PRO A 133 43.16 -13.21 -23.34
CA PRO A 133 43.14 -14.19 -22.24
C PRO A 133 44.41 -14.26 -21.36
N GLN A 134 45.54 -13.67 -21.78
CA GLN A 134 46.88 -13.97 -21.24
C GLN A 134 47.62 -12.78 -20.60
N THR A 135 47.06 -11.57 -20.58
CA THR A 135 47.80 -10.38 -20.11
C THR A 135 47.63 -10.15 -18.59
N LYS A 136 48.72 -9.78 -17.90
CA LYS A 136 48.78 -9.55 -16.45
C LYS A 136 47.68 -8.58 -15.97
N LYS A 137 46.77 -9.14 -15.18
CA LYS A 137 45.40 -8.74 -14.83
C LYS A 137 45.12 -7.40 -14.13
N LYS A 138 46.06 -6.46 -13.91
CA LYS A 138 45.79 -5.29 -13.03
C LYS A 138 46.10 -3.89 -13.58
N GLU A 139 47.25 -3.65 -14.21
CA GLU A 139 47.68 -2.28 -14.52
C GLU A 139 47.03 -1.69 -15.79
N TYR A 140 46.92 -2.46 -16.87
CA TYR A 140 46.19 -2.03 -18.09
C TYR A 140 44.67 -1.87 -17.88
N LYS A 141 44.17 -2.44 -16.77
CA LYS A 141 42.75 -2.53 -16.44
C LYS A 141 42.23 -1.19 -15.91
N GLU A 142 42.94 -0.60 -14.96
CA GLU A 142 42.51 0.63 -14.27
C GLU A 142 42.49 1.86 -15.18
N GLU A 143 43.40 1.95 -16.14
CA GLU A 143 43.57 3.14 -17.00
C GLU A 143 42.51 3.18 -18.12
N VAL A 144 42.23 2.04 -18.76
CA VAL A 144 41.15 1.90 -19.76
C VAL A 144 39.76 1.94 -19.10
N GLU A 145 39.61 1.31 -17.91
CA GLU A 145 38.37 1.40 -17.11
C GLU A 145 38.08 2.85 -16.70
N ARG A 146 39.07 3.63 -16.24
CA ARG A 146 38.85 5.01 -15.82
C ARG A 146 38.59 5.98 -16.97
N GLU A 147 39.40 5.95 -18.02
CA GLU A 147 39.33 7.01 -19.03
C GLU A 147 38.18 6.80 -20.03
N VAL A 148 38.02 5.57 -20.55
CA VAL A 148 37.04 5.30 -21.61
C VAL A 148 35.67 4.98 -21.02
N ILE A 149 35.59 4.00 -20.11
CA ILE A 149 34.32 3.57 -19.53
C ILE A 149 33.80 4.62 -18.53
N GLY A 150 34.68 5.19 -17.70
CA GLY A 150 34.33 6.28 -16.79
C GLY A 150 33.74 7.51 -17.51
N GLY A 151 34.27 7.88 -18.68
CA GLY A 151 33.73 8.95 -19.52
C GLY A 151 32.34 8.64 -20.09
N ILE A 152 32.10 7.40 -20.50
CA ILE A 152 30.79 6.92 -20.99
C ILE A 152 29.77 6.92 -19.85
N ILE A 153 30.14 6.44 -18.67
CA ILE A 153 29.28 6.42 -17.48
C ILE A 153 28.95 7.83 -17.01
N GLY A 154 29.92 8.76 -17.04
CA GLY A 154 29.66 10.17 -16.78
C GLY A 154 28.59 10.77 -17.71
N LYS A 155 28.67 10.46 -19.02
CA LYS A 155 27.65 10.87 -20.01
C LYS A 155 26.30 10.19 -19.76
N PHE A 156 26.30 8.90 -19.42
CA PHE A 156 25.10 8.15 -19.04
C PHE A 156 24.39 8.80 -17.85
N ARG A 157 25.10 9.05 -16.73
CA ARG A 157 24.56 9.73 -15.54
C ARG A 157 23.84 11.02 -15.87
N ASN A 158 24.46 11.86 -16.71
CA ASN A 158 23.90 13.15 -17.08
C ASN A 158 22.64 13.01 -17.94
N LYS A 159 22.65 12.09 -18.92
CA LYS A 159 21.46 11.81 -19.76
C LYS A 159 20.32 11.16 -18.97
N TYR A 160 20.64 10.19 -18.12
CA TYR A 160 19.68 9.47 -17.28
C TYR A 160 18.95 10.42 -16.33
N ARG A 161 19.71 11.27 -15.63
CA ARG A 161 19.12 12.31 -14.76
C ARG A 161 18.31 13.33 -15.56
N ALA A 162 18.78 13.77 -16.72
CA ALA A 162 18.05 14.74 -17.55
C ALA A 162 16.71 14.17 -18.05
N ALA A 163 16.68 12.90 -18.45
CA ALA A 163 15.49 12.23 -18.95
C ALA A 163 14.44 11.98 -17.86
N LEU A 164 14.85 11.57 -16.66
CA LEU A 164 13.94 11.19 -15.58
C LEU A 164 13.52 12.34 -14.67
N ARG A 165 14.19 13.49 -14.75
CA ARG A 165 13.78 14.70 -14.01
C ARG A 165 12.55 15.38 -14.61
N TYR A 166 12.04 14.89 -15.75
CA TYR A 166 10.84 15.42 -16.37
C TYR A 166 9.58 14.66 -15.90
N GLY A 167 8.85 15.26 -14.94
CA GLY A 167 7.46 14.95 -14.58
C GLY A 167 7.16 13.55 -14.03
N ILE A 168 7.36 13.29 -12.72
CA ILE A 168 6.93 12.02 -12.12
C ILE A 168 6.25 12.21 -10.75
N LEU A 169 5.15 11.45 -10.53
CA LEU A 169 4.35 11.11 -9.33
C LEU A 169 4.37 9.55 -9.18
N ASP A 170 4.90 8.98 -8.07
CA ASP A 170 5.39 7.56 -7.93
C ASP A 170 4.31 6.46 -7.94
N SER A 171 3.04 6.74 -7.65
CA SER A 171 1.91 5.87 -8.00
C SER A 171 0.60 6.63 -7.79
N ALA A 172 -0.26 6.68 -8.83
CA ALA A 172 -1.55 7.36 -8.73
C ALA A 172 -2.53 6.71 -7.72
N PRO A 173 -2.59 5.37 -7.58
CA PRO A 173 -3.46 4.71 -6.61
C PRO A 173 -3.15 5.07 -5.15
N ASP A 174 -1.88 5.07 -4.74
CA ASP A 174 -1.49 5.32 -3.34
C ASP A 174 -1.82 6.75 -2.92
N ILE A 175 -1.60 7.69 -3.84
CA ILE A 175 -1.95 9.10 -3.66
C ILE A 175 -3.48 9.25 -3.59
N ASP A 176 -4.22 8.54 -4.42
CA ASP A 176 -5.68 8.58 -4.39
C ASP A 176 -6.25 8.07 -3.05
N VAL A 177 -5.65 7.05 -2.44
CA VAL A 177 -6.01 6.56 -1.07
C VAL A 177 -5.84 7.69 -0.05
N LEU A 178 -4.67 8.33 -0.05
CA LEU A 178 -4.31 9.36 0.92
C LEU A 178 -5.13 10.65 0.76
N ILE A 179 -5.35 11.11 -0.48
CA ILE A 179 -6.18 12.29 -0.77
C ILE A 179 -7.63 12.00 -0.36
N LEU A 180 -8.17 10.83 -0.71
CA LEU A 180 -9.54 10.47 -0.33
C LEU A 180 -9.70 10.40 1.20
N ALA A 181 -8.69 9.90 1.90
CA ALA A 181 -8.72 9.82 3.36
C ALA A 181 -8.69 11.21 4.00
N LYS A 182 -7.88 12.13 3.45
CA LYS A 182 -7.83 13.53 3.88
C LYS A 182 -9.16 14.24 3.62
N GLU A 183 -9.74 14.06 2.43
CA GLU A 183 -11.04 14.63 2.04
C GLU A 183 -12.16 14.18 2.99
N LEU A 184 -12.17 12.91 3.39
CA LEU A 184 -13.23 12.31 4.18
C LEU A 184 -13.02 12.39 5.69
N ASP A 185 -11.89 12.91 6.16
CA ASP A 185 -11.42 12.78 7.56
C ASP A 185 -11.48 11.31 8.04
N ALA A 186 -11.00 10.42 7.18
CA ALA A 186 -11.06 8.97 7.33
C ALA A 186 -9.70 8.40 7.73
N ALA A 187 -9.70 7.22 8.37
CA ALA A 187 -8.45 6.49 8.58
C ALA A 187 -8.06 5.70 7.31
N VAL A 188 -6.78 5.61 7.00
CA VAL A 188 -6.26 4.76 5.92
C VAL A 188 -5.97 3.37 6.46
N VAL A 189 -6.37 2.34 5.72
CA VAL A 189 -6.04 0.93 6.00
C VAL A 189 -5.15 0.38 4.90
N ALA A 190 -3.90 0.07 5.22
CA ALA A 190 -2.94 -0.50 4.28
C ALA A 190 -1.85 -1.32 5.01
N SER A 191 -1.10 -2.11 4.24
CA SER A 191 0.16 -2.75 4.68
C SER A 191 1.41 -2.04 4.15
N ASP A 192 1.26 -1.11 3.20
CA ASP A 192 2.39 -0.44 2.54
C ASP A 192 3.03 0.62 3.45
N TYR A 193 4.36 0.51 3.62
CA TYR A 193 5.15 1.41 4.45
C TYR A 193 5.20 2.85 3.91
N GLY A 194 5.12 3.02 2.59
CA GLY A 194 4.99 4.32 1.96
C GLY A 194 3.68 4.98 2.39
N ILE A 195 2.55 4.29 2.23
CA ILE A 195 1.24 4.80 2.66
C ILE A 195 1.22 5.15 4.15
N GLU A 196 1.81 4.31 5.01
CA GLU A 196 1.96 4.59 6.45
C GLU A 196 2.69 5.92 6.71
N LYS A 197 3.89 6.06 6.15
CA LYS A 197 4.71 7.28 6.25
C LYS A 197 3.94 8.52 5.80
N TRP A 198 3.28 8.43 4.65
CA TRP A 198 2.55 9.54 4.07
C TRP A 198 1.31 9.91 4.88
N ALA A 199 0.60 8.93 5.45
CA ALA A 199 -0.53 9.16 6.32
C ALA A 199 -0.13 9.94 7.58
N GLU A 200 1.01 9.60 8.20
CA GLU A 200 1.57 10.34 9.34
C GLU A 200 1.83 11.81 8.98
N GLN A 201 2.46 12.07 7.84
CA GLN A 201 2.80 13.43 7.38
C GLN A 201 1.58 14.26 6.98
N LEU A 202 0.54 13.61 6.47
CA LEU A 202 -0.75 14.22 6.13
C LEU A 202 -1.62 14.53 7.36
N GLY A 203 -1.25 14.02 8.53
CA GLY A 203 -2.07 14.07 9.74
C GLY A 203 -3.34 13.23 9.60
N VAL A 204 -3.27 12.14 8.85
CA VAL A 204 -4.37 11.20 8.62
C VAL A 204 -4.15 9.96 9.50
N ARG A 205 -5.22 9.44 10.11
CA ARG A 205 -5.11 8.23 10.94
C ARG A 205 -4.69 7.04 10.09
N PHE A 206 -3.70 6.28 10.52
CA PHE A 206 -3.29 5.04 9.86
C PHE A 206 -3.71 3.83 10.70
N VAL A 207 -4.21 2.78 10.05
CA VAL A 207 -4.54 1.49 10.66
C VAL A 207 -3.89 0.39 9.83
N PRO A 208 -2.92 -0.36 10.39
CA PRO A 208 -2.32 -1.48 9.67
C PRO A 208 -3.37 -2.51 9.25
N ALA A 209 -3.28 -3.02 8.01
CA ALA A 209 -4.24 -3.98 7.46
C ALA A 209 -4.46 -5.20 8.37
N ASN A 210 -3.39 -5.74 8.95
CA ASN A 210 -3.45 -6.91 9.84
C ASN A 210 -4.16 -6.63 11.18
N THR A 211 -4.20 -5.38 11.63
CA THR A 211 -4.90 -4.98 12.87
C THR A 211 -6.35 -4.59 12.62
N PHE A 212 -6.70 -4.17 11.40
CA PHE A 212 -8.02 -3.64 11.06
C PHE A 212 -9.16 -4.63 11.39
N PRO A 213 -9.12 -5.92 10.98
CA PRO A 213 -10.16 -6.88 11.34
C PRO A 213 -10.29 -7.11 12.86
N MET A 214 -9.19 -7.03 13.60
CA MET A 214 -9.21 -7.16 15.07
C MET A 214 -9.89 -5.97 15.73
N MET A 215 -9.60 -4.76 15.27
CA MET A 215 -10.25 -3.53 15.74
C MET A 215 -11.76 -3.58 15.47
N ILE A 216 -12.19 -4.00 14.29
CA ILE A 216 -13.62 -4.14 13.97
C ILE A 216 -14.28 -5.18 14.88
N ARG A 217 -13.64 -6.34 15.10
CA ARG A 217 -14.15 -7.37 16.03
C ARG A 217 -14.32 -6.82 17.45
N GLU A 218 -13.40 -6.00 17.93
CA GLU A 218 -13.52 -5.39 19.25
C GLU A 218 -14.68 -4.39 19.33
N TYR A 219 -14.93 -3.59 18.29
CA TYR A 219 -16.14 -2.76 18.24
C TYR A 219 -17.41 -3.61 18.32
N LEU A 220 -17.50 -4.65 17.48
CA LEU A 220 -18.66 -5.56 17.44
C LEU A 220 -18.91 -6.24 18.80
N ARG A 221 -17.84 -6.61 19.53
CA ARG A 221 -17.95 -7.24 20.85
C ARG A 221 -18.66 -6.36 21.89
N HIS A 222 -18.50 -5.04 21.82
CA HIS A 222 -19.14 -4.08 22.72
C HIS A 222 -20.35 -3.39 22.10
N GLY A 223 -20.92 -3.98 21.05
CA GLY A 223 -22.10 -3.45 20.39
C GLY A 223 -23.33 -3.44 21.30
N PRO A 224 -24.35 -2.63 20.98
CA PRO A 224 -25.55 -2.44 21.79
C PRO A 224 -26.33 -3.75 22.08
N GLU A 225 -26.06 -4.83 21.35
CA GLU A 225 -26.66 -6.16 21.58
C GLU A 225 -25.93 -6.99 22.65
N SER A 226 -24.63 -6.74 22.90
CA SER A 226 -23.81 -7.48 23.88
C SER A 226 -24.21 -7.24 25.35
N GLY A 227 -24.89 -6.13 25.63
CA GLY A 227 -25.36 -5.76 26.97
C GLY A 227 -26.71 -6.37 27.39
N LYS A 228 -27.43 -7.08 26.52
CA LYS A 228 -28.74 -7.67 26.85
C LYS A 228 -28.67 -9.04 27.53
N GLY A 229 -27.50 -9.69 27.54
CA GLY A 229 -27.31 -11.03 28.14
C GLY A 229 -26.89 -11.05 29.61
N ALA A 230 -26.44 -9.93 30.18
CA ALA A 230 -25.85 -9.91 31.53
C ALA A 230 -26.84 -9.53 32.66
N GLY A 231 -28.14 -9.37 32.35
CA GLY A 231 -29.13 -8.82 33.27
C GLY A 231 -30.18 -9.80 33.83
N LEU A 232 -30.11 -11.10 33.51
CA LEU A 232 -31.20 -12.05 33.83
C LEU A 232 -30.87 -13.13 34.88
N GLU A 233 -29.69 -13.11 35.51
CA GLU A 233 -29.31 -14.15 36.50
C GLU A 233 -29.45 -13.74 37.98
N ASN A 234 -29.95 -12.54 38.31
CA ASN A 234 -30.01 -12.06 39.70
C ASN A 234 -31.42 -11.87 40.28
N GLU A 235 -32.40 -12.73 39.95
CA GLU A 235 -33.75 -12.65 40.56
C GLU A 235 -34.33 -13.94 41.17
N THR A 236 -33.60 -15.06 41.27
CA THR A 236 -34.19 -16.33 41.76
C THR A 236 -33.65 -16.89 43.08
N SER A 237 -33.07 -16.08 43.96
CA SER A 237 -32.57 -16.58 45.26
C SER A 237 -32.97 -15.72 46.45
N LYS A 238 -34.28 -15.45 46.62
CA LYS A 238 -34.88 -15.07 47.93
C LYS A 238 -36.35 -15.48 48.01
N GLN A 239 -36.63 -16.79 48.01
CA GLN A 239 -37.80 -17.35 48.68
C GLN A 239 -37.41 -18.73 49.22
N GLU A 240 -37.04 -18.76 50.49
CA GLU A 240 -37.34 -19.80 51.50
C GLU A 240 -36.79 -19.35 52.86
#